data_AF-A0A7W8YMB9-F1
#
_entry.id   AF-A0A7W8YMB9-F1
#
_cell.length_a   1.000
_cell.length_b   1.000
_cell.length_c   1.000
_cell.angle_alpha   90.00
_cell.angle_beta   90.00
_cell.angle_gamma   90.00
#
_symmetry.space_group_name_H-M   'P 1'
#
loop_
_entity.id
_entity.type
_entity.pdbx_description
1 polymer ?
#
loop_
_entity_poly.entity_id
_entity_poly.type
_entity_poly.pdbx_seq_one_letter_code
_entity_poly.pdbx_strand_id
1 'polypeptide(L)'
;MITETTQAAPTTTALSLPQRAAVALGAADYETKIKEQVAASTDITAVIDPAGRDQAHRIAMNLLKLRTGIKAVAEAARKDATEFSKAVITKEKELIALITPEEVRVFELRDTYDAKVEAEKQAAIAKERERIAAIQADISTIHDSPLDLVGKTAAEIQVVIESVAAIVVSEERFAEFERDATKVVAEVSVKLAGLHVAAVASEEEAARIAAERAELAQLREAAAERARLAQVEAERIAAEQKAEAERLAALAAEQEAAALREREAAAAKLKQEAEAQAEKNRLAQAEIDRQLAELAAAKAAADADRLAAEQARIAEEAKAATERQAATDQAERDRAAALAEQGRLSDLANQQAAQAQARVCEAIPAKPSAAGAAATDLFAEAGTAKSSRPSTPPTLRLGQIGDRLGFAVTAVFLESLGFAPAGADRAAKLYHDSDFPSMCSALRRHIADVQAAHTV
;
A
#
# COMPACT_ATOMS: atom_id res chain seq x y z
N MET A 1 16.98 42.50 81.21
CA MET A 1 16.70 42.87 82.61
C MET A 1 16.41 44.36 82.64
N ILE A 2 15.14 44.74 82.78
CA ILE A 2 14.76 46.10 83.18
C ILE A 2 14.37 45.96 84.64
N THR A 3 15.01 46.70 85.53
CA THR A 3 14.69 46.68 86.96
C THR A 3 13.33 47.33 87.18
N GLU A 4 12.36 46.54 87.64
CA GLU A 4 11.06 47.07 88.07
C GLU A 4 11.25 48.01 89.25
N THR A 5 11.22 49.31 88.98
CA THR A 5 11.13 50.33 90.03
C THR A 5 9.68 50.39 90.49
N THR A 6 9.36 49.60 91.52
CA THR A 6 8.06 49.65 92.23
C THR A 6 7.81 51.06 92.77
N GLN A 7 7.10 51.87 91.99
CA GLN A 7 6.74 53.22 92.39
C GLN A 7 5.53 53.15 93.33
N ALA A 8 5.79 53.27 94.63
CA ALA A 8 4.75 53.28 95.66
C ALA A 8 3.75 54.41 95.39
N ALA A 9 2.49 54.06 95.14
CA ALA A 9 1.43 55.03 94.91
C ALA A 9 1.09 55.78 96.21
N PRO A 10 1.22 57.12 96.28
CA PRO A 10 0.70 57.87 97.41
C PRO A 10 -0.84 57.85 97.34
N THR A 11 -1.48 57.23 98.32
CA THR A 11 -2.94 57.22 98.51
C THR A 11 -3.44 58.58 99.01
N THR A 12 -3.21 59.62 98.22
CA THR A 12 -3.90 60.90 98.36
C THR A 12 -5.32 60.74 97.81
N THR A 13 -6.33 60.83 98.67
CA THR A 13 -7.74 60.83 98.26
C THR A 13 -7.99 61.97 97.28
N ALA A 14 -8.06 61.65 95.99
CA ALA A 14 -8.22 62.63 94.94
C ALA A 14 -9.61 63.30 95.05
N LEU A 15 -9.63 64.64 95.10
CA LEU A 15 -10.87 65.40 95.07
C LEU A 15 -11.65 65.07 93.78
N SER A 16 -12.92 64.69 93.94
CA SER A 16 -13.83 64.47 92.82
C SER A 16 -14.01 65.76 92.00
N LEU A 17 -14.44 65.65 90.74
CA LEU A 17 -14.65 66.83 89.89
C LEU A 17 -15.57 67.89 90.53
N PRO A 18 -16.69 67.55 91.20
CA PRO A 18 -17.49 68.52 91.96
C PRO A 18 -16.71 69.17 93.12
N GLN A 19 -15.89 68.42 93.86
CA GLN A 19 -15.09 68.96 94.96
C GLN A 19 -14.00 69.92 94.44
N ARG A 20 -13.33 69.58 93.32
CA ARG A 20 -12.37 70.47 92.65
C ARG A 20 -13.04 71.75 92.17
N ALA A 21 -14.24 71.67 91.60
CA ALA A 21 -15.02 72.82 91.18
C ALA A 21 -15.43 73.71 92.37
N ALA A 22 -15.86 73.12 93.49
CA ALA A 22 -16.21 73.85 94.71
C ALA A 22 -15.01 74.60 95.30
N VAL A 23 -13.82 73.98 95.31
CA VAL A 23 -12.56 74.62 95.75
C VAL A 23 -12.16 75.74 94.79
N ALA A 24 -12.18 75.50 93.47
CA ALA A 24 -11.81 76.51 92.46
C ALA A 24 -12.75 77.73 92.44
N LEU A 25 -14.02 77.56 92.85
CA LEU A 25 -14.98 78.64 93.01
C LEU A 25 -14.89 79.38 94.35
N GLY A 26 -14.17 78.85 95.34
CA GLY A 26 -14.25 79.34 96.72
C GLY A 26 -15.67 79.21 97.30
N ALA A 27 -16.38 78.13 96.99
CA ALA A 27 -17.82 78.01 97.22
C ALA A 27 -18.22 78.21 98.68
N ALA A 28 -17.47 77.67 99.64
CA ALA A 28 -17.75 77.80 101.08
C ALA A 28 -17.73 79.27 101.58
N ASP A 29 -16.78 80.07 101.10
CA ASP A 29 -16.67 81.50 101.42
C ASP A 29 -17.84 82.29 100.84
N TYR A 30 -18.21 82.01 99.59
CA TYR A 30 -19.34 82.66 98.93
C TYR A 30 -20.67 82.26 99.55
N GLU A 31 -20.87 80.98 99.89
CA GLU A 31 -22.07 80.53 100.61
C GLU A 31 -22.25 81.27 101.94
N THR A 32 -21.15 81.44 102.71
CA THR A 32 -21.18 82.15 103.99
C THR A 32 -21.59 83.61 103.78
N LYS A 33 -20.92 84.33 102.87
CA LYS A 33 -21.21 85.72 102.54
C LYS A 33 -22.62 85.92 101.96
N ILE A 34 -23.13 84.96 101.19
CA ILE A 34 -24.52 84.98 100.69
C ILE A 34 -25.50 84.81 101.85
N LYS A 35 -25.30 83.82 102.73
CA LYS A 35 -26.16 83.59 103.91
C LYS A 35 -26.23 84.84 104.81
N GLU A 36 -25.10 85.52 105.03
CA GLU A 36 -25.04 86.81 105.75
C GLU A 36 -25.88 87.91 105.08
N GLN A 37 -25.71 88.14 103.77
CA GLN A 37 -26.47 89.18 103.07
C GLN A 37 -27.96 88.86 102.93
N VAL A 38 -28.33 87.57 102.81
CA VAL A 38 -29.72 87.12 102.82
C VAL A 38 -30.34 87.36 104.20
N ALA A 39 -29.68 86.95 105.28
CA ALA A 39 -30.15 87.19 106.64
C ALA A 39 -30.38 88.69 106.90
N ALA A 40 -29.43 89.55 106.52
CA ALA A 40 -29.54 91.01 106.63
C ALA A 40 -30.66 91.65 105.78
N SER A 41 -31.24 90.91 104.81
CA SER A 41 -32.34 91.37 103.96
C SER A 41 -33.74 90.98 104.48
N THR A 42 -33.83 90.02 105.40
CA THR A 42 -35.09 89.35 105.79
C THR A 42 -36.17 90.31 106.29
N ASP A 43 -35.78 91.31 107.08
CA ASP A 43 -36.72 92.26 107.71
C ASP A 43 -37.17 93.38 106.75
N ILE A 44 -36.57 93.47 105.56
CA ILE A 44 -36.86 94.51 104.55
C ILE A 44 -38.06 94.10 103.70
N THR A 45 -39.25 94.18 104.29
CA THR A 45 -40.52 93.84 103.64
C THR A 45 -41.14 95.01 102.88
N ALA A 46 -40.86 96.25 103.28
CA ALA A 46 -41.26 97.48 102.59
C ALA A 46 -40.26 98.62 102.86
N VAL A 47 -40.11 99.55 101.92
CA VAL A 47 -39.30 100.76 102.07
C VAL A 47 -40.23 101.92 102.43
N ILE A 48 -40.27 102.30 103.71
CA ILE A 48 -41.17 103.33 104.24
C ILE A 48 -40.47 104.66 104.56
N ASP A 49 -39.14 104.68 104.59
CA ASP A 49 -38.32 105.86 104.92
C ASP A 49 -36.98 105.88 104.13
N PRO A 50 -36.22 106.99 104.15
CA PRO A 50 -34.94 107.08 103.46
C PRO A 50 -33.87 106.10 103.98
N ALA A 51 -33.88 105.77 105.29
CA ALA A 51 -32.90 104.87 105.88
C ALA A 51 -33.08 103.43 105.38
N GLY A 52 -34.32 102.93 105.35
CA GLY A 52 -34.66 101.63 104.77
C GLY A 52 -34.34 101.54 103.28
N ARG A 53 -34.52 102.64 102.52
CA ARG A 53 -34.10 102.72 101.11
C ARG A 53 -32.61 102.49 100.95
N ASP A 54 -31.78 103.13 101.76
CA ASP A 54 -30.33 103.03 101.67
C ASP A 54 -29.79 101.70 102.21
N GLN A 55 -30.44 101.11 103.21
CA GLN A 55 -30.16 99.74 103.66
C GLN A 55 -30.46 98.72 102.53
N ALA A 56 -31.65 98.81 101.92
CA ALA A 56 -32.03 97.94 100.80
C ALA A 56 -31.07 98.10 99.61
N HIS A 57 -30.70 99.34 99.25
CA HIS A 57 -29.75 99.61 98.19
C HIS A 57 -28.35 99.03 98.48
N ARG A 58 -27.85 99.18 99.71
CA ARG A 58 -26.55 98.63 100.14
C ARG A 58 -26.50 97.11 100.01
N ILE A 59 -27.53 96.42 100.50
CA ILE A 59 -27.61 94.95 100.42
C ILE A 59 -27.75 94.50 98.95
N ALA A 60 -28.57 95.19 98.15
CA ALA A 60 -28.69 94.90 96.72
C ALA A 60 -27.35 95.05 95.97
N MET A 61 -26.55 96.08 96.29
CA MET A 61 -25.22 96.26 95.72
C MET A 61 -24.23 95.19 96.20
N ASN A 62 -24.30 94.77 97.46
CA ASN A 62 -23.47 93.68 97.98
C ASN A 62 -23.82 92.34 97.31
N LEU A 63 -25.10 91.98 97.20
CA LEU A 63 -25.57 90.78 96.50
C LEU A 63 -25.19 90.81 95.01
N LEU A 64 -25.31 91.97 94.35
CA LEU A 64 -24.85 92.17 92.98
C LEU A 64 -23.33 91.93 92.85
N LYS A 65 -22.53 92.47 93.77
CA LYS A 65 -21.07 92.30 93.81
C LYS A 65 -20.65 90.85 94.08
N LEU A 66 -21.35 90.13 94.97
CA LEU A 66 -21.13 88.69 95.18
C LEU A 66 -21.45 87.90 93.91
N ARG A 67 -22.60 88.15 93.28
CA ARG A 67 -23.02 87.48 92.02
C ARG A 67 -22.02 87.69 90.88
N THR A 68 -21.56 88.93 90.66
CA THR A 68 -20.59 89.23 89.61
C THR A 68 -19.19 88.68 89.95
N GLY A 69 -18.80 88.68 91.22
CA GLY A 69 -17.58 88.03 91.70
C GLY A 69 -17.56 86.53 91.42
N ILE A 70 -18.63 85.80 91.77
CA ILE A 70 -18.77 84.36 91.49
C ILE A 70 -18.67 84.10 89.99
N LYS A 71 -19.34 84.91 89.15
CA LYS A 71 -19.25 84.77 87.69
C LYS A 71 -17.80 84.95 87.19
N ALA A 72 -17.08 85.96 87.68
CA ALA A 72 -15.69 86.22 87.31
C ALA A 72 -14.75 85.08 87.72
N VAL A 73 -14.88 84.57 88.96
CA VAL A 73 -14.10 83.40 89.44
C VAL A 73 -14.44 82.15 88.62
N ALA A 74 -15.71 81.90 88.33
CA ALA A 74 -16.15 80.76 87.50
C ALA A 74 -15.64 80.84 86.05
N GLU A 75 -15.45 82.05 85.51
CA GLU A 75 -14.86 82.28 84.18
C GLU A 75 -13.35 82.05 84.21
N ALA A 76 -12.64 82.61 85.20
CA ALA A 76 -11.21 82.40 85.41
C ALA A 76 -10.86 80.91 85.61
N ALA A 77 -11.58 80.19 86.48
CA ALA A 77 -11.35 78.77 86.74
C ALA A 77 -11.57 77.88 85.50
N ARG A 78 -12.55 78.19 84.64
CA ARG A 78 -12.77 77.46 83.38
C ARG A 78 -11.70 77.78 82.33
N LYS A 79 -11.22 79.02 82.31
CA LYS A 79 -10.09 79.43 81.45
C LYS A 79 -8.81 78.68 81.85
N ASP A 80 -8.45 78.72 83.13
CA ASP A 80 -7.28 78.01 83.70
C ASP A 80 -7.33 76.50 83.40
N ALA A 81 -8.47 75.84 83.66
CA ALA A 81 -8.64 74.42 83.33
C ALA A 81 -8.45 74.11 81.82
N THR A 82 -8.85 75.04 80.95
CA THR A 82 -8.64 74.92 79.49
C THR A 82 -7.18 75.12 79.10
N GLU A 83 -6.49 76.07 79.74
CA GLU A 83 -5.06 76.35 79.53
C GLU A 83 -4.19 75.19 80.06
N PHE A 84 -4.53 74.62 81.21
CA PHE A 84 -3.91 73.41 81.76
C PHE A 84 -4.09 72.20 80.80
N SER A 85 -5.30 71.95 80.29
CA SER A 85 -5.53 70.86 79.34
C SER A 85 -4.69 71.02 78.06
N LYS A 86 -4.57 72.24 77.53
CA LYS A 86 -3.68 72.53 76.40
C LYS A 86 -2.21 72.28 76.74
N ALA A 87 -1.75 72.68 77.92
CA ALA A 87 -0.39 72.45 78.38
C ALA A 87 -0.06 70.95 78.51
N VAL A 88 -1.00 70.13 79.01
CA VAL A 88 -0.85 68.66 79.05
C VAL A 88 -0.71 68.08 77.64
N ILE A 89 -1.58 68.45 76.70
CA ILE A 89 -1.52 67.97 75.30
C ILE A 89 -0.21 68.41 74.62
N THR A 90 0.27 69.62 74.89
CA THR A 90 1.57 70.09 74.39
C THR A 90 2.69 69.22 74.95
N LYS A 91 2.66 68.92 76.27
CA LYS A 91 3.72 68.13 76.90
C LYS A 91 3.70 66.65 76.48
N GLU A 92 2.53 66.08 76.28
CA GLU A 92 2.34 64.77 75.66
C GLU A 92 3.04 64.70 74.28
N LYS A 93 2.77 65.69 73.41
CA LYS A 93 3.38 65.77 72.08
C LYS A 93 4.90 65.96 72.13
N GLU A 94 5.42 66.77 73.05
CA GLU A 94 6.87 66.91 73.26
C GLU A 94 7.53 65.59 73.67
N LEU A 95 6.89 64.81 74.56
CA LEU A 95 7.42 63.53 75.03
C LEU A 95 7.36 62.46 73.93
N ILE A 96 6.28 62.41 73.14
CA ILE A 96 6.16 61.52 71.98
C ILE A 96 7.21 61.90 70.92
N ALA A 97 7.33 63.18 70.58
CA ALA A 97 8.31 63.65 69.58
C ALA A 97 9.77 63.37 69.96
N LEU A 98 10.07 63.22 71.26
CA LEU A 98 11.39 62.83 71.73
C LEU A 98 11.70 61.33 71.51
N ILE A 99 10.71 60.44 71.66
CA ILE A 99 10.91 58.99 71.56
C ILE A 99 10.70 58.43 70.15
N THR A 100 9.74 58.96 69.37
CA THR A 100 9.39 58.40 68.05
C THR A 100 10.56 58.29 67.06
N PRO A 101 11.48 59.27 66.93
CA PRO A 101 12.61 59.13 66.00
C PRO A 101 13.57 57.99 66.40
N GLU A 102 13.75 57.76 67.70
CA GLU A 102 14.62 56.71 68.22
C GLU A 102 13.94 55.33 68.12
N GLU A 103 12.63 55.25 68.38
CA GLU A 103 11.82 54.06 68.17
C GLU A 103 11.88 53.57 66.71
N VAL A 104 11.66 54.47 65.74
CA VAL A 104 11.79 54.18 64.31
C VAL A 104 13.21 53.71 63.97
N ARG A 105 14.24 54.46 64.41
CA ARG A 105 15.64 54.12 64.14
C ARG A 105 16.04 52.74 64.68
N VAL A 106 15.56 52.36 65.86
CA VAL A 106 15.86 51.06 66.47
C VAL A 106 15.13 49.92 65.77
N PHE A 107 13.87 50.11 65.35
CA PHE A 107 13.16 49.11 64.53
C PHE A 107 13.81 48.93 63.16
N GLU A 108 14.14 50.02 62.45
CA GLU A 108 14.82 49.97 61.16
C GLU A 108 16.17 49.23 61.24
N LEU A 109 16.93 49.44 62.32
CA LEU A 109 18.20 48.72 62.56
C LEU A 109 17.99 47.22 62.78
N ARG A 110 16.99 46.84 63.58
CA ARG A 110 16.65 45.42 63.78
C ARG A 110 16.23 44.78 62.47
N ASP A 111 15.27 45.39 61.77
CA ASP A 111 14.67 44.82 60.57
C ASP A 111 15.69 44.72 59.42
N THR A 112 16.62 45.69 59.33
CA THR A 112 17.76 45.63 58.40
C THR A 112 18.74 44.50 58.74
N TYR A 113 18.98 44.23 60.03
CA TYR A 113 19.85 43.14 60.46
C TYR A 113 19.20 41.78 60.18
N ASP A 114 17.94 41.59 60.59
CA ASP A 114 17.19 40.36 60.37
C ASP A 114 17.05 40.03 58.87
N ALA A 115 16.81 41.05 58.04
CA ALA A 115 16.77 40.90 56.58
C ALA A 115 18.13 40.47 55.98
N LYS A 116 19.26 40.98 56.51
CA LYS A 116 20.60 40.53 56.09
C LYS A 116 20.88 39.09 56.48
N VAL A 117 20.57 38.71 57.72
CA VAL A 117 20.76 37.33 58.21
C VAL A 117 19.94 36.34 57.40
N GLU A 118 18.68 36.66 57.09
CA GLU A 118 17.86 35.77 56.25
C GLU A 118 18.36 35.75 54.79
N ALA A 119 18.81 36.89 54.23
CA ALA A 119 19.41 36.92 52.89
C ALA A 119 20.69 36.08 52.79
N GLU A 120 21.58 36.16 53.78
CA GLU A 120 22.80 35.34 53.87
C GLU A 120 22.46 33.84 53.99
N LYS A 121 21.47 33.50 54.82
CA LYS A 121 20.97 32.13 54.97
C LYS A 121 20.34 31.60 53.68
N GLN A 122 19.53 32.38 52.98
CA GLN A 122 18.94 31.99 51.70
C GLN A 122 20.01 31.87 50.60
N ALA A 123 21.03 32.74 50.59
CA ALA A 123 22.16 32.63 49.67
C ALA A 123 23.00 31.36 49.93
N ALA A 124 23.21 30.99 51.20
CA ALA A 124 23.88 29.73 51.57
C ALA A 124 23.06 28.50 51.14
N ILE A 125 21.74 28.51 51.36
CA ILE A 125 20.83 27.45 50.89
C ILE A 125 20.79 27.36 49.36
N ALA A 126 20.80 28.49 48.65
CA ALA A 126 20.84 28.52 47.19
C ALA A 126 22.14 27.94 46.64
N LYS A 127 23.30 28.39 47.16
CA LYS A 127 24.61 27.86 46.78
C LYS A 127 24.74 26.36 47.04
N GLU A 128 24.20 25.88 48.16
CA GLU A 128 24.20 24.45 48.48
C GLU A 128 23.29 23.64 47.55
N ARG A 129 22.11 24.18 47.20
CA ARG A 129 21.24 23.58 46.18
C ARG A 129 21.89 23.55 44.80
N GLU A 130 22.61 24.60 44.41
CA GLU A 130 23.38 24.64 43.16
C GLU A 130 24.49 23.58 43.15
N ARG A 131 25.23 23.42 44.25
CA ARG A 131 26.23 22.34 44.41
C ARG A 131 25.61 20.96 44.24
N ILE A 132 24.51 20.68 44.96
CA ILE A 132 23.80 19.40 44.90
C ILE A 132 23.25 19.14 43.48
N ALA A 133 22.64 20.16 42.85
CA ALA A 133 22.10 20.04 41.50
C ALA A 133 23.18 19.78 40.44
N ALA A 134 24.35 20.42 40.56
CA ALA A 134 25.48 20.18 39.66
C ALA A 134 26.00 18.74 39.79
N ILE A 135 26.19 18.24 41.01
CA ILE A 135 26.63 16.84 41.26
C ILE A 135 25.59 15.84 40.72
N GLN A 136 24.30 16.11 40.93
CA GLN A 136 23.23 15.25 40.40
C GLN A 136 23.15 15.29 38.87
N ALA A 137 23.39 16.44 38.23
CA ALA A 137 23.43 16.56 36.77
C ALA A 137 24.62 15.79 36.15
N ASP A 138 25.80 15.85 36.78
CA ASP A 138 26.97 15.03 36.42
C ASP A 138 26.63 13.53 36.47
N ILE A 139 26.01 13.06 37.58
CA ILE A 139 25.60 11.66 37.74
C ILE A 139 24.57 11.24 36.69
N SER A 140 23.56 12.07 36.41
CA SER A 140 22.56 11.80 35.36
C SER A 140 23.19 11.72 33.96
N THR A 141 24.15 12.59 33.66
CA THR A 141 24.87 12.58 32.37
C THR A 141 25.65 11.27 32.18
N ILE A 142 26.27 10.74 33.25
CA ILE A 142 26.91 9.42 33.23
C ILE A 142 25.84 8.33 33.02
N HIS A 143 24.75 8.37 33.79
CA HIS A 143 23.66 7.37 33.75
C HIS A 143 23.04 7.24 32.35
N ASP A 144 22.78 8.37 31.68
CA ASP A 144 22.05 8.43 30.42
C ASP A 144 22.94 8.18 29.19
N SER A 145 24.28 8.25 29.34
CA SER A 145 25.24 8.05 28.25
C SER A 145 25.08 6.78 27.38
N PRO A 146 24.57 5.62 27.87
CA PRO A 146 24.29 4.48 27.00
C PRO A 146 23.13 4.69 26.02
N LEU A 147 22.21 5.63 26.30
CA LEU A 147 21.05 5.92 25.45
C LEU A 147 21.46 6.67 24.18
N ASP A 148 22.37 7.64 24.30
CA ASP A 148 22.91 8.43 23.19
C ASP A 148 23.78 7.60 22.22
N LEU A 149 24.18 6.39 22.65
CA LEU A 149 25.05 5.47 21.91
C LEU A 149 24.30 4.37 21.15
N VAL A 150 22.97 4.31 21.23
CA VAL A 150 22.19 3.31 20.50
C VAL A 150 22.34 3.53 18.98
N GLY A 151 22.85 2.52 18.28
CA GLY A 151 23.10 2.56 16.84
C GLY A 151 24.39 3.24 16.41
N LYS A 152 25.27 3.58 17.36
CA LYS A 152 26.64 4.03 17.09
C LYS A 152 27.57 2.87 16.74
N THR A 153 28.70 3.19 16.10
CA THR A 153 29.75 2.21 15.78
C THR A 153 30.46 1.72 17.03
N ALA A 154 31.05 0.52 16.97
CA ALA A 154 31.86 -0.03 18.06
C ALA A 154 32.98 0.94 18.47
N ALA A 155 33.65 1.58 17.50
CA ALA A 155 34.69 2.57 17.75
C ALA A 155 34.19 3.81 18.52
N GLU A 156 33.02 4.36 18.18
CA GLU A 156 32.42 5.47 18.93
C GLU A 156 32.05 5.07 20.37
N ILE A 157 31.48 3.86 20.55
CA ILE A 157 31.10 3.35 21.88
C ILE A 157 32.36 3.14 22.74
N GLN A 158 33.45 2.63 22.17
CA GLN A 158 34.71 2.40 22.87
C GLN A 158 35.33 3.69 23.43
N VAL A 159 35.26 4.81 22.69
CA VAL A 159 35.72 6.12 23.19
C VAL A 159 34.95 6.58 24.42
N VAL A 160 33.64 6.30 24.49
CA VAL A 160 32.83 6.63 25.68
C VAL A 160 33.07 5.65 26.83
N ILE A 161 33.31 4.35 26.56
CA ILE A 161 33.78 3.39 27.58
C ILE A 161 35.05 3.89 28.25
N GLU A 162 36.05 4.33 27.47
CA GLU A 162 37.30 4.88 27.99
C GLU A 162 37.06 6.17 28.77
N SER A 163 36.16 7.04 28.30
CA SER A 163 35.77 8.27 28.99
C SER A 163 35.10 8.01 30.34
N VAL A 164 34.20 7.01 30.43
CA VAL A 164 33.53 6.61 31.68
C VAL A 164 34.50 5.89 32.62
N ALA A 165 35.39 5.03 32.09
CA ALA A 165 36.41 4.36 32.88
C ALA A 165 37.45 5.34 33.48
N ALA A 166 37.67 6.49 32.84
CA ALA A 166 38.51 7.58 33.36
C ALA A 166 37.84 8.43 34.45
N ILE A 167 36.55 8.20 34.77
CA ILE A 167 35.86 8.95 35.82
C ILE A 167 36.36 8.50 37.19
N VAL A 168 37.24 9.31 37.79
CA VAL A 168 37.59 9.18 39.20
C VAL A 168 36.37 9.57 40.04
N VAL A 169 35.80 8.59 40.73
CA VAL A 169 34.76 8.78 41.75
C VAL A 169 35.45 8.97 43.10
N SER A 170 35.25 10.13 43.72
CA SER A 170 35.83 10.49 45.02
C SER A 170 34.92 11.45 45.79
N GLU A 171 35.07 11.49 47.10
CA GLU A 171 34.40 12.44 47.99
C GLU A 171 34.64 13.91 47.57
N GLU A 172 35.84 14.23 47.06
CA GLU A 172 36.15 15.59 46.58
C GLU A 172 35.29 16.04 45.38
N ARG A 173 34.86 15.10 44.52
CA ARG A 173 34.07 15.40 43.33
C ARG A 173 32.57 15.22 43.54
N PHE A 174 32.16 14.15 44.21
CA PHE A 174 30.75 13.76 44.35
C PHE A 174 30.20 13.92 45.77
N ALA A 175 31.05 14.24 46.76
CA ALA A 175 30.67 14.49 48.15
C ALA A 175 29.73 13.40 48.69
N GLU A 176 28.57 13.78 49.24
CA GLU A 176 27.59 12.85 49.81
C GLU A 176 27.01 11.85 48.78
N PHE A 177 27.15 12.11 47.48
CA PHE A 177 26.68 11.26 46.38
C PHE A 177 27.74 10.32 45.83
N GLU A 178 28.97 10.26 46.39
CA GLU A 178 30.05 9.36 45.93
C GLU A 178 29.59 7.90 45.78
N ARG A 179 28.79 7.40 46.73
CA ARG A 179 28.25 6.04 46.70
C ARG A 179 27.28 5.79 45.56
N ASP A 180 26.51 6.80 45.16
CA ASP A 180 25.53 6.67 44.08
C ASP A 180 26.22 6.88 42.71
N ALA A 181 27.16 7.82 42.62
CA ALA A 181 28.07 7.94 41.48
C ALA A 181 28.83 6.63 41.21
N THR A 182 29.34 5.97 42.26
CA THR A 182 30.03 4.66 42.15
C THR A 182 29.13 3.59 41.54
N LYS A 183 27.87 3.48 41.99
CA LYS A 183 26.90 2.53 41.42
C LYS A 183 26.60 2.85 39.96
N VAL A 184 26.33 4.12 39.65
CA VAL A 184 26.00 4.58 38.29
C VAL A 184 27.15 4.31 37.34
N VAL A 185 28.40 4.65 37.69
CA VAL A 185 29.59 4.35 36.86
C VAL A 185 29.73 2.84 36.64
N ALA A 186 29.54 2.01 37.67
CA ALA A 186 29.62 0.56 37.53
C ALA A 186 28.51 -0.03 36.62
N GLU A 187 27.24 0.38 36.81
CA GLU A 187 26.11 -0.05 35.98
C GLU A 187 26.26 0.41 34.53
N VAL A 188 26.67 1.66 34.32
CA VAL A 188 26.91 2.24 32.99
C VAL A 188 28.06 1.52 32.30
N SER A 189 29.16 1.24 32.99
CA SER A 189 30.29 0.48 32.42
C SER A 189 29.86 -0.90 31.92
N VAL A 190 29.00 -1.61 32.66
CA VAL A 190 28.44 -2.89 32.23
C VAL A 190 27.50 -2.74 31.02
N LYS A 191 26.62 -1.73 31.02
CA LYS A 191 25.71 -1.44 29.89
C LYS A 191 26.50 -1.11 28.61
N LEU A 192 27.51 -0.23 28.71
CA LEU A 192 28.36 0.18 27.59
C LEU A 192 29.18 -1.00 27.04
N ALA A 193 29.77 -1.83 27.90
CA ALA A 193 30.47 -3.04 27.46
C ALA A 193 29.55 -4.00 26.69
N GLY A 194 28.30 -4.15 27.13
CA GLY A 194 27.27 -4.92 26.41
C GLY A 194 26.93 -4.32 25.04
N LEU A 195 26.75 -3.00 24.96
CA LEU A 195 26.50 -2.29 23.69
C LEU A 195 27.69 -2.41 22.72
N HIS A 196 28.93 -2.30 23.22
CA HIS A 196 30.13 -2.45 22.40
C HIS A 196 30.24 -3.86 21.81
N VAL A 197 30.04 -4.91 22.63
CA VAL A 197 30.05 -6.31 22.14
C VAL A 197 28.95 -6.53 21.09
N ALA A 198 27.75 -5.97 21.28
CA ALA A 198 26.68 -6.04 20.29
C ALA A 198 27.01 -5.30 18.99
N ALA A 199 27.64 -4.12 19.07
CA ALA A 199 28.08 -3.34 17.92
C ALA A 199 29.16 -4.07 17.11
N VAL A 200 30.21 -4.59 17.77
CA VAL A 200 31.26 -5.41 17.12
C VAL A 200 30.64 -6.60 16.39
N ALA A 201 29.77 -7.38 17.05
CA ALA A 201 29.13 -8.53 16.43
C ALA A 201 28.24 -8.13 15.23
N SER A 202 27.55 -6.99 15.29
CA SER A 202 26.76 -6.46 14.18
C SER A 202 27.62 -5.98 13.01
N GLU A 203 28.78 -5.38 13.28
CA GLU A 203 29.74 -4.94 12.25
C GLU A 203 30.44 -6.13 11.59
N GLU A 204 30.84 -7.16 12.34
CA GLU A 204 31.40 -8.42 11.82
C GLU A 204 30.39 -9.17 10.93
N GLU A 205 29.13 -9.25 11.36
CA GLU A 205 28.03 -9.82 10.58
C GLU A 205 27.79 -9.03 9.28
N ALA A 206 27.75 -7.69 9.37
CA ALA A 206 27.60 -6.83 8.20
C ALA A 206 28.78 -6.97 7.22
N ALA A 207 30.01 -7.10 7.73
CA ALA A 207 31.21 -7.35 6.92
C ALA A 207 31.15 -8.73 6.24
N ARG A 208 30.70 -9.78 6.93
CA ARG A 208 30.51 -11.12 6.33
C ARG A 208 29.47 -11.08 5.21
N ILE A 209 28.32 -10.45 5.45
CA ILE A 209 27.26 -10.27 4.45
C ILE A 209 27.76 -9.44 3.26
N ALA A 210 28.58 -8.41 3.48
CA ALA A 210 29.18 -7.61 2.41
C ALA A 210 30.16 -8.42 1.56
N ALA A 211 31.00 -9.25 2.19
CA ALA A 211 31.93 -10.15 1.51
C ALA A 211 31.17 -11.20 0.66
N GLU A 212 30.17 -11.88 1.24
CA GLU A 212 29.33 -12.85 0.52
C GLU A 212 28.62 -12.22 -0.69
N ARG A 213 28.10 -10.99 -0.54
CA ARG A 213 27.49 -10.24 -1.65
C ARG A 213 28.50 -9.88 -2.73
N ALA A 214 29.75 -9.57 -2.37
CA ALA A 214 30.81 -9.28 -3.33
C ALA A 214 31.24 -10.53 -4.11
N GLU A 215 31.41 -11.67 -3.43
CA GLU A 215 31.69 -12.97 -4.08
C GLU A 215 30.55 -13.38 -5.02
N LEU A 216 29.28 -13.25 -4.59
CA LEU A 216 28.12 -13.54 -5.42
C LEU A 216 28.01 -12.61 -6.64
N ALA A 217 28.44 -11.34 -6.51
CA ALA A 217 28.52 -10.42 -7.64
C ALA A 217 29.58 -10.87 -8.65
N GLN A 218 30.80 -11.19 -8.20
CA GLN A 218 31.87 -11.71 -9.06
C GLN A 218 31.46 -13.01 -9.77
N LEU A 219 30.80 -13.93 -9.06
CA LEU A 219 30.28 -15.17 -9.66
C LEU A 219 29.21 -14.90 -10.74
N ARG A 220 28.35 -13.89 -10.55
CA ARG A 220 27.36 -13.47 -11.56
C ARG A 220 28.01 -12.82 -12.77
N GLU A 221 29.02 -11.97 -12.59
CA GLU A 221 29.78 -11.38 -13.70
C GLU A 221 30.51 -12.44 -14.51
N ALA A 222 31.23 -13.35 -13.85
CA ALA A 222 31.89 -14.48 -14.50
C ALA A 222 30.91 -15.43 -15.21
N ALA A 223 29.71 -15.65 -14.64
CA ALA A 223 28.66 -16.43 -15.30
C ALA A 223 28.08 -15.71 -16.53
N ALA A 224 27.89 -14.39 -16.46
CA ALA A 224 27.44 -13.58 -17.59
C ALA A 224 28.48 -13.52 -18.72
N GLU A 225 29.76 -13.43 -18.39
CA GLU A 225 30.85 -13.50 -19.37
C GLU A 225 30.91 -14.88 -20.05
N ARG A 226 30.85 -15.97 -19.26
CA ARG A 226 30.74 -17.34 -19.81
C ARG A 226 29.52 -17.52 -20.70
N ALA A 227 28.37 -16.95 -20.33
CA ALA A 227 27.16 -16.99 -21.15
C ALA A 227 27.33 -16.22 -22.48
N ARG A 228 27.98 -15.05 -22.47
CA ARG A 228 28.32 -14.31 -23.70
C ARG A 228 29.26 -15.09 -24.60
N LEU A 229 30.32 -15.68 -24.06
CA LEU A 229 31.25 -16.51 -24.82
C LEU A 229 30.56 -17.75 -25.41
N ALA A 230 29.67 -18.40 -24.64
CA ALA A 230 28.88 -19.53 -25.11
C ALA A 230 27.85 -19.12 -26.18
N GLN A 231 27.25 -17.93 -26.10
CA GLN A 231 26.38 -17.40 -27.16
C GLN A 231 27.14 -17.14 -28.45
N VAL A 232 28.30 -16.46 -28.38
CA VAL A 232 29.14 -16.20 -29.57
C VAL A 232 29.58 -17.50 -30.23
N GLU A 233 29.98 -18.52 -29.45
CA GLU A 233 30.36 -19.83 -29.99
C GLU A 233 29.16 -20.61 -30.55
N ALA A 234 28.00 -20.54 -29.91
CA ALA A 234 26.77 -21.15 -30.43
C ALA A 234 26.29 -20.49 -31.73
N GLU A 235 26.40 -19.16 -31.84
CA GLU A 235 26.12 -18.42 -33.08
C GLU A 235 27.13 -18.79 -34.18
N ARG A 236 28.41 -18.93 -33.85
CA ARG A 236 29.46 -19.40 -34.78
C ARG A 236 29.14 -20.81 -35.31
N ILE A 237 28.82 -21.75 -34.42
CA ILE A 237 28.45 -23.13 -34.78
C ILE A 237 27.16 -23.16 -35.60
N ALA A 238 26.14 -22.39 -35.23
CA ALA A 238 24.88 -22.32 -35.98
C ALA A 238 25.06 -21.71 -37.38
N ALA A 239 25.91 -20.69 -37.52
CA ALA A 239 26.27 -20.11 -38.82
C ALA A 239 27.05 -21.11 -39.70
N GLU A 240 27.98 -21.86 -39.11
CA GLU A 240 28.76 -22.91 -39.78
C GLU A 240 27.85 -24.07 -40.25
N GLN A 241 26.97 -24.58 -39.38
CA GLN A 241 25.97 -25.59 -39.73
C GLN A 241 24.98 -25.11 -40.80
N LYS A 242 24.53 -23.85 -40.73
CA LYS A 242 23.64 -23.26 -41.74
C LYS A 242 24.34 -23.14 -43.09
N ALA A 243 25.60 -22.71 -43.12
CA ALA A 243 26.39 -22.62 -44.34
C ALA A 243 26.67 -24.01 -44.95
N GLU A 244 26.89 -25.03 -44.12
CA GLU A 244 27.03 -26.41 -44.59
C GLU A 244 25.71 -26.99 -45.13
N ALA A 245 24.60 -26.76 -44.43
CA ALA A 245 23.26 -27.16 -44.89
C ALA A 245 22.88 -26.46 -46.21
N GLU A 246 23.19 -25.17 -46.36
CA GLU A 246 22.99 -24.43 -47.62
C GLU A 246 23.86 -24.98 -48.76
N ARG A 247 25.11 -25.38 -48.48
CA ARG A 247 25.99 -26.05 -49.48
C ARG A 247 25.44 -27.41 -49.89
N LEU A 248 25.00 -28.23 -48.93
CA LEU A 248 24.41 -29.55 -49.21
C LEU A 248 23.10 -29.42 -49.99
N ALA A 249 22.24 -28.46 -49.63
CA ALA A 249 21.00 -28.17 -50.35
C ALA A 249 21.26 -27.66 -51.78
N ALA A 250 22.27 -26.80 -51.98
CA ALA A 250 22.68 -26.33 -53.30
C ALA A 250 23.19 -27.49 -54.18
N LEU A 251 24.01 -28.38 -53.61
CA LEU A 251 24.55 -29.54 -54.33
C LEU A 251 23.46 -30.57 -54.65
N ALA A 252 22.48 -30.77 -53.75
CA ALA A 252 21.30 -31.59 -54.02
C ALA A 252 20.42 -30.99 -55.13
N ALA A 253 20.15 -29.67 -55.08
CA ALA A 253 19.39 -28.98 -56.12
C ALA A 253 20.09 -29.00 -57.48
N GLU A 254 21.43 -28.94 -57.52
CA GLU A 254 22.21 -29.12 -58.75
C GLU A 254 22.09 -30.55 -59.30
N GLN A 255 22.14 -31.57 -58.44
CA GLN A 255 21.92 -32.97 -58.85
C GLN A 255 20.49 -33.22 -59.33
N GLU A 256 19.47 -32.67 -58.67
CA GLU A 256 18.07 -32.76 -59.11
C GLU A 256 17.86 -32.05 -60.45
N ALA A 257 18.45 -30.87 -60.65
CA ALA A 257 18.41 -30.15 -61.91
C ALA A 257 19.16 -30.90 -63.04
N ALA A 258 20.27 -31.56 -62.73
CA ALA A 258 20.97 -32.43 -63.67
C ALA A 258 20.14 -33.67 -64.03
N ALA A 259 19.56 -34.36 -63.05
CA ALA A 259 18.69 -35.51 -63.26
C ALA A 259 17.40 -35.16 -64.03
N LEU A 260 16.85 -33.95 -63.83
CA LEU A 260 15.73 -33.46 -64.62
C LEU A 260 16.15 -33.22 -66.08
N ARG A 261 17.29 -32.54 -66.33
CA ARG A 261 17.83 -32.36 -67.68
C ARG A 261 18.11 -33.69 -68.39
N GLU A 262 18.64 -34.69 -67.68
CA GLU A 262 18.83 -36.04 -68.23
C GLU A 262 17.50 -36.73 -68.56
N ARG A 263 16.49 -36.61 -67.69
CA ARG A 263 15.13 -37.13 -67.95
C ARG A 263 14.46 -36.43 -69.13
N GLU A 264 14.59 -35.12 -69.24
CA GLU A 264 14.08 -34.34 -70.37
C GLU A 264 14.79 -34.71 -71.67
N ALA A 265 16.11 -34.88 -71.65
CA ALA A 265 16.90 -35.34 -72.80
C ALA A 265 16.55 -36.79 -73.20
N ALA A 266 16.33 -37.68 -72.23
CA ALA A 266 15.89 -39.06 -72.46
C ALA A 266 14.46 -39.12 -73.02
N ALA A 267 13.53 -38.32 -72.48
CA ALA A 267 12.17 -38.20 -72.99
C ALA A 267 12.14 -37.59 -74.41
N ALA A 268 12.99 -36.61 -74.69
CA ALA A 268 13.15 -36.04 -76.03
C ALA A 268 13.69 -37.09 -77.03
N LYS A 269 14.68 -37.90 -76.65
CA LYS A 269 15.17 -39.03 -77.47
C LYS A 269 14.09 -40.07 -77.70
N LEU A 270 13.41 -40.54 -76.65
CA LEU A 270 12.31 -41.50 -76.77
C LEU A 270 11.17 -40.97 -77.66
N LYS A 271 10.88 -39.67 -77.60
CA LYS A 271 9.91 -39.02 -78.50
C LYS A 271 10.40 -39.00 -79.95
N GLN A 272 11.65 -38.63 -80.20
CA GLN A 272 12.24 -38.68 -81.55
C GLN A 272 12.28 -40.11 -82.11
N GLU A 273 12.63 -41.10 -81.29
CA GLU A 273 12.61 -42.52 -81.66
C GLU A 273 11.18 -43.02 -81.94
N ALA A 274 10.19 -42.61 -81.13
CA ALA A 274 8.79 -42.94 -81.36
C ALA A 274 8.22 -42.25 -82.61
N GLU A 275 8.58 -41.01 -82.89
CA GLU A 275 8.20 -40.29 -84.11
C GLU A 275 8.82 -40.94 -85.35
N ALA A 276 10.12 -41.24 -85.32
CA ALA A 276 10.81 -41.96 -86.40
C ALA A 276 10.27 -43.39 -86.60
N GLN A 277 9.87 -44.09 -85.53
CA GLN A 277 9.25 -45.40 -85.63
C GLN A 277 7.80 -45.31 -86.14
N ALA A 278 7.04 -44.28 -85.75
CA ALA A 278 5.71 -44.02 -86.31
C ALA A 278 5.77 -43.68 -87.81
N GLU A 279 6.80 -42.94 -88.24
CA GLU A 279 7.05 -42.67 -89.66
C GLU A 279 7.44 -43.94 -90.44
N LYS A 280 8.35 -44.77 -89.91
CA LYS A 280 8.65 -46.09 -90.48
C LYS A 280 7.39 -46.98 -90.56
N ASN A 281 6.56 -47.00 -89.52
CA ASN A 281 5.33 -47.77 -89.50
C ASN A 281 4.31 -47.24 -90.53
N ARG A 282 4.21 -45.92 -90.74
CA ARG A 282 3.39 -45.33 -91.83
C ARG A 282 3.89 -45.75 -93.21
N LEU A 283 5.20 -45.69 -93.44
CA LEU A 283 5.80 -46.09 -94.71
C LEU A 283 5.61 -47.59 -94.98
N ALA A 284 5.77 -48.43 -93.97
CA ALA A 284 5.48 -49.86 -94.06
C ALA A 284 4.00 -50.14 -94.31
N GLN A 285 3.09 -49.41 -93.65
CA GLN A 285 1.65 -49.57 -93.88
C GLN A 285 1.26 -49.12 -95.30
N ALA A 286 1.79 -48.01 -95.79
CA ALA A 286 1.55 -47.54 -97.16
C ALA A 286 2.05 -48.54 -98.23
N GLU A 287 3.17 -49.23 -97.95
CA GLU A 287 3.68 -50.30 -98.82
C GLU A 287 2.83 -51.58 -98.73
N ILE A 288 2.33 -51.95 -97.54
CA ILE A 288 1.36 -53.04 -97.38
C ILE A 288 0.04 -52.73 -98.12
N ASP A 289 -0.48 -51.52 -98.00
CA ASP A 289 -1.72 -51.08 -98.65
C ASP A 289 -1.55 -51.08 -100.19
N ARG A 290 -0.37 -50.66 -100.68
CA ARG A 290 0.00 -50.78 -102.10
C ARG A 290 0.03 -52.22 -102.56
N GLN A 291 0.70 -53.11 -101.83
CA GLN A 291 0.79 -54.53 -102.18
C GLN A 291 -0.58 -55.22 -102.14
N LEU A 292 -1.47 -54.86 -101.20
CA LEU A 292 -2.84 -55.33 -101.16
C LEU A 292 -3.68 -54.82 -102.35
N ALA A 293 -3.50 -53.57 -102.77
CA ALA A 293 -4.16 -53.03 -103.96
C ALA A 293 -3.69 -53.72 -105.25
N GLU A 294 -2.39 -54.01 -105.38
CA GLU A 294 -1.80 -54.71 -106.52
C GLU A 294 -2.25 -56.18 -106.58
N LEU A 295 -2.33 -56.86 -105.43
CA LEU A 295 -2.83 -58.24 -105.32
C LEU A 295 -4.36 -58.32 -105.52
N ALA A 296 -5.11 -57.28 -105.15
CA ALA A 296 -6.54 -57.16 -105.48
C ALA A 296 -6.77 -56.94 -106.99
N ALA A 297 -5.97 -56.09 -107.64
CA ALA A 297 -6.01 -55.90 -109.08
C ALA A 297 -5.66 -57.19 -109.85
N ALA A 298 -4.64 -57.93 -109.40
CA ALA A 298 -4.26 -59.22 -109.97
C ALA A 298 -5.38 -60.29 -109.83
N LYS A 299 -6.08 -60.32 -108.69
CA LYS A 299 -7.25 -61.21 -108.49
C LYS A 299 -8.43 -60.83 -109.38
N ALA A 300 -8.74 -59.53 -109.49
CA ALA A 300 -9.81 -59.05 -110.36
C ALA A 300 -9.58 -59.40 -111.85
N ALA A 301 -8.32 -59.33 -112.32
CA ALA A 301 -7.95 -59.79 -113.65
C ALA A 301 -8.13 -61.31 -113.81
N ALA A 302 -7.63 -62.11 -112.87
CA ALA A 302 -7.77 -63.57 -112.91
C ALA A 302 -9.25 -64.04 -112.83
N ASP A 303 -10.10 -63.33 -112.10
CA ASP A 303 -11.54 -63.61 -112.04
C ASP A 303 -12.27 -63.26 -113.35
N ALA A 304 -11.87 -62.17 -114.01
CA ALA A 304 -12.39 -61.82 -115.34
C ALA A 304 -12.01 -62.86 -116.41
N ASP A 305 -10.74 -63.29 -116.43
CA ASP A 305 -10.26 -64.33 -117.36
C ASP A 305 -10.95 -65.69 -117.11
N ARG A 306 -11.19 -66.04 -115.84
CA ARG A 306 -11.92 -67.26 -115.46
C ARG A 306 -13.37 -67.26 -115.95
N LEU A 307 -14.08 -66.15 -115.78
CA LEU A 307 -15.46 -65.99 -116.28
C LEU A 307 -15.54 -66.07 -117.82
N ALA A 308 -14.56 -65.50 -118.53
CA ALA A 308 -14.48 -65.60 -119.99
C ALA A 308 -14.23 -67.05 -120.46
N ALA A 309 -13.34 -67.78 -119.79
CA ALA A 309 -13.04 -69.18 -120.10
C ALA A 309 -14.22 -70.13 -119.82
N GLU A 310 -14.99 -69.88 -118.75
CA GLU A 310 -16.15 -70.69 -118.37
C GLU A 310 -17.32 -70.52 -119.36
N GLN A 311 -17.59 -69.30 -119.84
CA GLN A 311 -18.59 -69.05 -120.88
C GLN A 311 -18.22 -69.71 -122.22
N ALA A 312 -16.94 -69.75 -122.59
CA ALA A 312 -16.46 -70.45 -123.77
C ALA A 312 -16.65 -71.98 -123.67
N ARG A 313 -16.40 -72.57 -122.50
CA ARG A 313 -16.61 -74.02 -122.28
C ARG A 313 -18.08 -74.44 -122.38
N ILE A 314 -19.00 -73.67 -121.80
CA ILE A 314 -20.43 -74.02 -121.83
C ILE A 314 -20.97 -74.02 -123.27
N ALA A 315 -20.47 -73.14 -124.15
CA ALA A 315 -20.86 -73.08 -125.56
C ALA A 315 -20.34 -74.26 -126.41
N GLU A 316 -19.14 -74.78 -126.11
CA GLU A 316 -18.59 -76.00 -126.73
C GLU A 316 -19.32 -77.26 -126.24
N GLU A 317 -19.53 -77.38 -124.93
CA GLU A 317 -20.08 -78.58 -124.29
C GLU A 317 -21.56 -78.82 -124.69
N ALA A 318 -22.31 -77.75 -124.96
CA ALA A 318 -23.66 -77.80 -125.51
C ALA A 318 -23.75 -78.40 -126.93
N LYS A 319 -22.72 -78.18 -127.79
CA LYS A 319 -22.64 -78.79 -129.13
C LYS A 319 -22.23 -80.26 -129.07
N ALA A 320 -21.26 -80.59 -128.23
CA ALA A 320 -20.79 -81.98 -128.06
C ALA A 320 -21.85 -82.90 -127.43
N ALA A 321 -22.75 -82.37 -126.60
CA ALA A 321 -23.85 -83.14 -126.00
C ALA A 321 -24.93 -83.54 -127.03
N THR A 322 -25.31 -82.64 -127.93
CA THR A 322 -26.35 -82.89 -128.94
C THR A 322 -25.93 -83.96 -129.96
N GLU A 323 -24.66 -83.99 -130.36
CA GLU A 323 -24.13 -85.02 -131.26
C GLU A 323 -24.00 -86.40 -130.59
N ARG A 324 -23.79 -86.45 -129.26
CA ARG A 324 -23.68 -87.72 -128.52
C ARG A 324 -25.02 -88.36 -128.20
N GLN A 325 -26.07 -87.59 -127.88
CA GLN A 325 -27.39 -88.16 -127.60
C GLN A 325 -28.02 -88.82 -128.84
N ALA A 326 -27.76 -88.28 -130.04
CA ALA A 326 -28.13 -88.94 -131.30
C ALA A 326 -27.46 -90.32 -131.50
N ALA A 327 -26.34 -90.60 -130.83
CA ALA A 327 -25.63 -91.88 -130.90
C ALA A 327 -26.04 -92.86 -129.77
N THR A 328 -26.43 -92.39 -128.58
CA THR A 328 -26.83 -93.26 -127.46
C THR A 328 -28.26 -93.78 -127.58
N ASP A 329 -29.19 -93.01 -128.14
CA ASP A 329 -30.58 -93.45 -128.38
C ASP A 329 -30.68 -94.60 -129.40
N GLN A 330 -29.63 -94.78 -130.20
CA GLN A 330 -29.45 -95.93 -131.09
C GLN A 330 -29.06 -97.21 -130.31
N ALA A 331 -28.42 -97.08 -129.14
CA ALA A 331 -27.80 -98.18 -128.38
C ALA A 331 -28.57 -98.62 -127.12
N GLU A 332 -29.37 -97.75 -126.50
CA GLU A 332 -30.15 -98.14 -125.30
C GLU A 332 -31.42 -98.94 -125.64
N ARG A 333 -31.91 -98.86 -126.88
CA ARG A 333 -32.93 -99.80 -127.41
C ARG A 333 -32.48 -101.26 -127.31
N ASP A 334 -31.17 -101.52 -127.35
CA ASP A 334 -30.60 -102.87 -127.27
C ASP A 334 -30.33 -103.33 -125.82
N ARG A 335 -30.41 -102.44 -124.82
CA ARG A 335 -30.12 -102.74 -123.41
C ARG A 335 -31.31 -102.77 -122.48
N ALA A 336 -32.44 -102.17 -122.87
CA ALA A 336 -33.68 -102.20 -122.08
C ALA A 336 -34.28 -103.60 -121.84
N ALA A 337 -33.73 -104.65 -122.46
CA ALA A 337 -34.20 -106.03 -122.33
C ALA A 337 -33.62 -106.83 -121.14
N ALA A 338 -32.66 -106.28 -120.36
CA ALA A 338 -31.75 -107.14 -119.58
C ALA A 338 -31.75 -107.03 -118.02
N LEU A 339 -32.30 -105.99 -117.39
CA LEU A 339 -31.92 -105.63 -115.99
C LEU A 339 -33.09 -105.34 -115.01
N ALA A 340 -34.27 -105.91 -115.22
CA ALA A 340 -35.45 -105.65 -114.39
C ALA A 340 -35.54 -106.46 -113.05
N GLU A 341 -34.48 -107.16 -112.63
CA GLU A 341 -34.63 -108.38 -111.80
C GLU A 341 -34.03 -108.34 -110.36
N GLN A 342 -33.42 -107.24 -109.90
CA GLN A 342 -32.76 -107.16 -108.57
C GLN A 342 -32.95 -105.75 -107.98
N GLY A 343 -33.71 -105.44 -106.92
CA GLY A 343 -33.89 -106.11 -105.62
C GLY A 343 -33.43 -105.11 -104.54
N ARG A 344 -34.23 -104.23 -103.90
CA ARG A 344 -35.62 -104.26 -103.38
C ARG A 344 -35.82 -104.90 -101.98
N LEU A 345 -34.75 -105.18 -101.23
CA LEU A 345 -34.81 -105.82 -99.88
C LEU A 345 -33.71 -105.33 -98.92
N SER A 346 -33.92 -104.23 -98.18
CA SER A 346 -33.06 -103.88 -97.01
C SER A 346 -33.77 -103.07 -95.90
N ASP A 347 -35.01 -102.64 -96.12
CA ASP A 347 -35.80 -101.96 -95.08
C ASP A 347 -36.38 -102.97 -94.08
N LEU A 348 -35.94 -102.97 -92.80
CA LEU A 348 -36.81 -103.25 -91.63
C LEU A 348 -36.20 -103.12 -90.21
N ALA A 349 -34.89 -102.91 -90.03
CA ALA A 349 -34.25 -103.31 -88.75
C ALA A 349 -34.54 -102.45 -87.50
N ASN A 350 -34.36 -101.12 -87.54
CA ASN A 350 -34.06 -100.36 -86.31
C ASN A 350 -35.05 -99.23 -85.98
N GLN A 351 -36.25 -99.61 -85.54
CA GLN A 351 -37.12 -98.78 -84.72
C GLN A 351 -37.60 -99.58 -83.50
N GLN A 352 -37.29 -99.11 -82.27
CA GLN A 352 -38.09 -99.18 -81.01
C GLN A 352 -37.21 -99.25 -79.73
N ALA A 353 -37.60 -98.46 -78.71
CA ALA A 353 -37.03 -98.21 -77.35
C ALA A 353 -36.33 -96.83 -77.22
N ALA A 354 -36.87 -95.74 -76.63
CA ALA A 354 -37.89 -95.50 -75.58
C ALA A 354 -37.52 -96.05 -74.18
N GLN A 355 -37.73 -95.40 -73.02
CA GLN A 355 -38.17 -94.05 -72.58
C GLN A 355 -37.93 -93.91 -71.01
N ALA A 356 -38.17 -92.74 -70.38
CA ALA A 356 -38.36 -92.47 -68.91
C ALA A 356 -37.20 -91.91 -68.00
N GLN A 357 -37.52 -91.46 -66.77
CA GLN A 357 -36.89 -90.33 -65.99
C GLN A 357 -36.67 -90.57 -64.45
N ALA A 358 -35.82 -89.75 -63.76
CA ALA A 358 -36.11 -88.95 -62.51
C ALA A 358 -35.08 -88.87 -61.30
N ARG A 359 -34.84 -87.62 -60.77
CA ARG A 359 -34.35 -87.15 -59.40
C ARG A 359 -32.82 -87.29 -59.03
N VAL A 360 -32.17 -86.66 -58.00
CA VAL A 360 -32.52 -85.78 -56.83
C VAL A 360 -31.39 -84.74 -56.39
N CYS A 361 -31.36 -84.23 -55.13
CA CYS A 361 -30.49 -83.18 -54.45
C CYS A 361 -28.99 -83.56 -54.16
N GLU A 362 -28.02 -82.73 -53.67
CA GLU A 362 -27.97 -81.56 -52.73
C GLU A 362 -26.60 -80.74 -52.79
N ALA A 363 -26.52 -79.55 -52.13
CA ALA A 363 -25.32 -78.77 -51.64
C ALA A 363 -24.58 -77.66 -52.50
N ILE A 364 -23.80 -76.78 -51.83
CA ILE A 364 -23.39 -75.36 -52.16
C ILE A 364 -21.86 -75.10 -51.88
N PRO A 365 -21.18 -73.89 -51.97
CA PRO A 365 -21.50 -72.53 -52.49
C PRO A 365 -20.40 -71.65 -53.23
N ALA A 366 -20.89 -70.65 -54.00
CA ALA A 366 -20.50 -69.21 -54.18
C ALA A 366 -19.04 -68.63 -54.32
N LYS A 367 -18.80 -67.84 -55.39
CA LYS A 367 -18.56 -66.35 -55.44
C LYS A 367 -18.42 -65.85 -56.91
N PRO A 368 -18.73 -64.59 -57.29
CA PRO A 368 -17.82 -63.42 -57.11
C PRO A 368 -18.53 -62.05 -56.89
N SER A 369 -17.78 -60.93 -56.80
CA SER A 369 -18.31 -59.55 -56.88
C SER A 369 -17.20 -58.52 -57.23
N ALA A 370 -17.55 -57.36 -57.77
CA ALA A 370 -16.64 -56.31 -58.24
C ALA A 370 -17.23 -54.88 -58.16
N ALA A 371 -16.33 -53.88 -58.06
CA ALA A 371 -16.44 -52.46 -58.45
C ALA A 371 -17.47 -51.50 -57.79
N GLY A 372 -17.12 -50.20 -57.71
CA GLY A 372 -18.09 -49.08 -57.72
C GLY A 372 -17.88 -47.97 -56.67
N ALA A 373 -17.40 -46.80 -57.09
CA ALA A 373 -16.99 -45.64 -56.27
C ALA A 373 -18.10 -44.61 -55.89
N ALA A 374 -17.71 -43.63 -55.05
CA ALA A 374 -18.29 -42.26 -54.85
C ALA A 374 -19.68 -42.13 -54.16
N ALA A 375 -20.08 -41.00 -53.51
CA ALA A 375 -19.35 -39.89 -52.85
C ALA A 375 -20.35 -38.98 -52.05
N THR A 376 -19.84 -38.21 -51.07
CA THR A 376 -20.40 -36.97 -50.46
C THR A 376 -21.73 -36.96 -49.66
N ASP A 377 -21.64 -36.53 -48.38
CA ASP A 377 -22.67 -35.90 -47.50
C ASP A 377 -22.00 -35.57 -46.12
N LEU A 378 -22.46 -34.70 -45.19
CA LEU A 378 -23.23 -33.43 -45.24
C LEU A 378 -23.17 -32.71 -43.85
N PHE A 379 -23.42 -31.38 -43.78
CA PHE A 379 -23.72 -30.50 -42.60
C PHE A 379 -22.83 -30.48 -41.32
N ALA A 380 -22.54 -29.25 -40.82
CA ALA A 380 -22.54 -28.90 -39.37
C ALA A 380 -22.49 -27.36 -39.15
N GLU A 381 -23.02 -26.87 -38.02
CA GLU A 381 -23.27 -25.44 -37.73
C GLU A 381 -22.24 -24.75 -36.78
N ALA A 382 -22.28 -23.41 -36.81
CA ALA A 382 -22.14 -22.44 -35.70
C ALA A 382 -20.93 -22.45 -34.72
N GLY A 383 -20.42 -21.24 -34.42
CA GLY A 383 -19.41 -21.03 -33.38
C GLY A 383 -18.97 -19.58 -33.18
N THR A 384 -19.84 -18.72 -32.63
CA THR A 384 -19.48 -17.36 -32.17
C THR A 384 -19.03 -17.37 -30.71
N ALA A 385 -18.00 -16.59 -30.36
CA ALA A 385 -17.65 -16.30 -28.96
C ALA A 385 -17.14 -14.86 -28.81
N LYS A 386 -17.96 -14.00 -28.17
CA LYS A 386 -17.57 -12.68 -27.67
C LYS A 386 -17.70 -12.68 -26.15
N SER A 387 -16.79 -11.99 -25.48
CA SER A 387 -16.68 -11.94 -24.01
C SER A 387 -17.89 -11.31 -23.30
N SER A 388 -18.31 -11.89 -22.17
CA SER A 388 -19.05 -11.19 -21.10
C SER A 388 -18.82 -11.86 -19.72
N ARG A 389 -18.60 -11.05 -18.67
CA ARG A 389 -18.47 -11.51 -17.28
C ARG A 389 -19.83 -11.95 -16.69
N PRO A 390 -19.84 -12.88 -15.71
CA PRO A 390 -20.91 -12.92 -14.71
C PRO A 390 -20.72 -11.81 -13.66
N SER A 391 -21.80 -11.14 -13.29
CA SER A 391 -21.85 -10.17 -12.18
C SER A 391 -22.19 -10.89 -10.88
N THR A 392 -21.31 -10.84 -9.88
CA THR A 392 -21.55 -11.41 -8.54
C THR A 392 -22.24 -10.39 -7.62
N PRO A 393 -23.14 -10.81 -6.71
CA PRO A 393 -23.80 -9.89 -5.79
C PRO A 393 -22.79 -9.22 -4.83
N PRO A 394 -23.02 -7.96 -4.40
CA PRO A 394 -22.07 -7.21 -3.58
C PRO A 394 -22.08 -7.70 -2.13
N THR A 395 -21.04 -8.44 -1.74
CA THR A 395 -20.91 -9.09 -0.42
C THR A 395 -19.86 -8.46 0.49
N LEU A 396 -19.00 -7.57 -0.02
CA LEU A 396 -17.83 -7.07 0.70
C LEU A 396 -18.14 -5.73 1.39
N ARG A 397 -18.14 -5.71 2.73
CA ARG A 397 -18.36 -4.49 3.52
C ARG A 397 -17.07 -3.65 3.62
N LEU A 398 -17.20 -2.32 3.65
CA LEU A 398 -16.07 -1.40 3.81
C LEU A 398 -15.10 -1.76 4.96
N GLY A 399 -15.61 -2.23 6.11
CA GLY A 399 -14.77 -2.69 7.22
C GLY A 399 -13.85 -3.85 6.84
N GLN A 400 -14.38 -4.85 6.13
CA GLN A 400 -13.60 -6.01 5.64
C GLN A 400 -12.57 -5.63 4.58
N ILE A 401 -12.80 -4.53 3.84
CA ILE A 401 -11.80 -3.96 2.92
C ILE A 401 -10.64 -3.36 3.73
N GLY A 402 -10.95 -2.61 4.80
CA GLY A 402 -9.93 -2.09 5.73
C GLY A 402 -9.12 -3.20 6.40
N ASP A 403 -9.80 -4.23 6.91
CA ASP A 403 -9.16 -5.40 7.52
C ASP A 403 -8.21 -6.12 6.53
N ARG A 404 -8.62 -6.28 5.26
CA ARG A 404 -7.80 -6.92 4.21
C ARG A 404 -6.66 -6.06 3.70
N LEU A 405 -6.79 -4.73 3.75
CA LEU A 405 -5.73 -3.80 3.36
C LEU A 405 -4.73 -3.54 4.50
N GLY A 406 -5.10 -3.85 5.75
CA GLY A 406 -4.29 -3.57 6.94
C GLY A 406 -4.36 -2.12 7.43
N PHE A 407 -5.22 -1.29 6.83
CA PHE A 407 -5.42 0.11 7.23
C PHE A 407 -6.85 0.57 6.93
N ALA A 408 -7.34 1.53 7.71
CA ALA A 408 -8.70 2.06 7.55
C ALA A 408 -8.83 2.90 6.27
N VAL A 409 -9.85 2.61 5.47
CA VAL A 409 -10.16 3.33 4.22
C VAL A 409 -11.59 3.87 4.30
N THR A 410 -11.78 5.13 3.88
CA THR A 410 -13.12 5.75 3.81
C THR A 410 -13.77 5.51 2.45
N ALA A 411 -15.10 5.44 2.43
CA ALA A 411 -15.83 5.30 1.17
C ALA A 411 -15.65 6.49 0.22
N VAL A 412 -15.49 7.70 0.75
CA VAL A 412 -15.24 8.92 -0.05
C VAL A 412 -13.91 8.82 -0.79
N PHE A 413 -12.90 8.19 -0.16
CA PHE A 413 -11.61 7.95 -0.82
C PHE A 413 -11.72 6.89 -1.93
N LEU A 414 -12.46 5.78 -1.70
CA LEU A 414 -12.72 4.79 -2.75
C LEU A 414 -13.50 5.39 -3.93
N GLU A 415 -14.46 6.27 -3.66
CA GLU A 415 -15.19 7.03 -4.68
C GLU A 415 -14.24 7.93 -5.50
N SER A 416 -13.27 8.59 -4.85
CA SER A 416 -12.23 9.39 -5.53
C SER A 416 -11.28 8.55 -6.40
N LEU A 417 -11.10 7.27 -6.08
CA LEU A 417 -10.34 6.29 -6.87
C LEU A 417 -11.19 5.62 -7.97
N GLY A 418 -12.46 6.01 -8.14
CA GLY A 418 -13.36 5.52 -9.18
C GLY A 418 -14.24 4.34 -8.78
N PHE A 419 -14.28 3.93 -7.50
CA PHE A 419 -15.09 2.81 -7.02
C PHE A 419 -16.36 3.30 -6.32
N ALA A 420 -17.46 3.33 -7.05
CA ALA A 420 -18.78 3.63 -6.48
C ALA A 420 -19.30 2.46 -5.62
N PRO A 421 -20.02 2.72 -4.50
CA PRO A 421 -20.62 1.67 -3.69
C PRO A 421 -21.78 0.98 -4.42
N ALA A 422 -21.76 -0.34 -4.44
CA ALA A 422 -22.75 -1.19 -5.12
C ALA A 422 -24.05 -1.37 -4.32
N GLY A 423 -24.07 -0.92 -3.06
CA GLY A 423 -25.24 -0.94 -2.19
C GLY A 423 -24.89 -0.50 -0.77
N ALA A 424 -25.86 -0.57 0.14
CA ALA A 424 -25.66 -0.35 1.57
C ALA A 424 -26.42 -1.40 2.39
N ASP A 425 -25.76 -1.96 3.40
CA ASP A 425 -26.38 -2.77 4.44
C ASP A 425 -26.29 -1.99 5.76
N ARG A 426 -27.45 -1.49 6.20
CA ARG A 426 -27.60 -0.51 7.28
C ARG A 426 -26.71 0.73 7.06
N ALA A 427 -25.62 0.86 7.79
CA ALA A 427 -24.69 1.99 7.70
C ALA A 427 -23.39 1.66 6.93
N ALA A 428 -23.20 0.42 6.50
CA ALA A 428 -22.00 -0.01 5.78
C ALA A 428 -22.24 -0.02 4.26
N LYS A 429 -21.42 0.75 3.53
CA LYS A 429 -21.36 0.66 2.06
C LYS A 429 -20.76 -0.70 1.64
N LEU A 430 -21.39 -1.31 0.63
CA LEU A 430 -21.03 -2.61 0.05
C LEU A 430 -20.33 -2.42 -1.30
N TYR A 431 -19.39 -3.31 -1.60
CA TYR A 431 -18.65 -3.38 -2.86
C TYR A 431 -18.63 -4.84 -3.36
N HIS A 432 -18.30 -5.05 -4.63
CA HIS A 432 -18.10 -6.40 -5.16
C HIS A 432 -16.71 -6.93 -4.81
N ASP A 433 -16.61 -8.20 -4.42
CA ASP A 433 -15.32 -8.84 -4.13
C ASP A 433 -14.41 -8.89 -5.39
N SER A 434 -15.01 -8.89 -6.59
CA SER A 434 -14.32 -8.77 -7.88
C SER A 434 -13.56 -7.46 -8.07
N ASP A 435 -13.92 -6.40 -7.34
CA ASP A 435 -13.34 -5.08 -7.51
C ASP A 435 -12.11 -4.89 -6.62
N PHE A 436 -11.93 -5.73 -5.58
CA PHE A 436 -10.83 -5.64 -4.63
C PHE A 436 -9.42 -5.67 -5.28
N PRO A 437 -9.11 -6.55 -6.27
CA PRO A 437 -7.81 -6.49 -6.97
C PRO A 437 -7.60 -5.20 -7.78
N SER A 438 -8.70 -4.60 -8.26
CA SER A 438 -8.69 -3.33 -8.98
C SER A 438 -8.45 -2.16 -8.02
N MET A 439 -9.09 -2.17 -6.84
CA MET A 439 -8.86 -1.21 -5.75
C MET A 439 -7.38 -1.21 -5.31
N CYS A 440 -6.80 -2.38 -5.06
CA CYS A 440 -5.37 -2.51 -4.73
C CYS A 440 -4.44 -1.95 -5.82
N SER A 441 -4.84 -2.06 -7.09
CA SER A 441 -4.07 -1.52 -8.22
C SER A 441 -4.19 0.00 -8.34
N ALA A 442 -5.38 0.55 -8.10
CA ALA A 442 -5.60 2.00 -8.03
C ALA A 442 -4.88 2.64 -6.83
N LEU A 443 -4.87 1.98 -5.66
CA LEU A 443 -4.15 2.44 -4.47
C LEU A 443 -2.64 2.52 -4.72
N ARG A 444 -2.02 1.49 -5.32
CA ARG A 444 -0.60 1.52 -5.70
C ARG A 444 -0.27 2.68 -6.64
N ARG A 445 -1.14 2.94 -7.62
CA ARG A 445 -0.99 4.07 -8.54
C ARG A 445 -1.08 5.41 -7.81
N HIS A 446 -2.10 5.59 -6.96
CA HIS A 446 -2.26 6.82 -6.19
C HIS A 446 -1.06 7.09 -5.26
N ILE A 447 -0.51 6.07 -4.61
CA ILE A 447 0.70 6.20 -3.79
C ILE A 447 1.91 6.62 -4.65
N ALA A 448 2.08 6.03 -5.84
CA ALA A 448 3.15 6.43 -6.76
C ALA A 448 2.98 7.88 -7.27
N ASP A 449 1.75 8.29 -7.59
CA ASP A 449 1.43 9.64 -8.03
C ASP A 449 1.69 10.67 -6.90
N VAL A 450 1.36 10.34 -5.64
CA VAL A 450 1.64 11.17 -4.44
C VAL A 450 3.15 11.22 -4.13
N GLN A 451 3.88 10.11 -4.28
CA GLN A 451 5.34 10.09 -4.15
C GLN A 451 6.00 10.99 -5.21
N ALA A 452 5.56 10.92 -6.46
CA ALA A 452 6.05 11.79 -7.52
C ALA A 452 5.76 13.28 -7.24
N ALA A 453 4.60 13.60 -6.65
CA ALA A 453 4.23 14.97 -6.28
C ALA A 453 4.99 15.54 -5.07
N HIS A 454 5.55 14.69 -4.20
CA HIS A 454 6.32 15.09 -3.02
C HIS A 454 7.85 14.87 -3.14
N THR A 455 8.34 14.48 -4.33
CA THR A 455 9.79 14.37 -4.61
C THR A 455 10.29 15.59 -5.41
N VAL A 456 9.77 16.77 -5.07
CA VAL A 456 10.13 18.10 -5.61
C VAL A 456 10.33 19.06 -4.45
#